data_AF-A0A7S2NTE6-F1
#
_entry.id   AF-A0A7S2NTE6-F1
#
_cell.length_a   1.000
_cell.length_b   1.000
_cell.length_c   1.000
_cell.angle_alpha   90.00
_cell.angle_beta   90.00
_cell.angle_gamma   90.00
#
_symmetry.space_group_name_H-M   'P 1'
#
loop_
_entity.id
_entity.type
_entity.pdbx_description
1 polymer ?
#
loop_
_entity_poly.entity_id
_entity_poly.type
_entity_poly.pdbx_seq_one_letter_code
_entity_poly.pdbx_strand_id
1 'polypeptide(L)'
;MKDALIALAAFALQTLSVFAFNSRLFGLLKPGSGFYTNVEMAMSYTSLVTPARWAFAIWGIIYTWESVALTYLFLASDVPGWNLRLWLLANAFQAIWAPLFSTERLAASTVALAGIAVSLVSLGASLRCASGLAYGLIAAPIWLHAGWACAASIVNLNLTFAAFGTPAATQLAVAFASAAISGGLGVGIVSQVVSAESTALAFAPLPLAGALCWALAAVRAEREPAGARNRQPAIASSQPFDMRPRLIRGQCALPTSSRTTRPTQQSARSAATPSRWCSAPARQASRSPASCWWPSGCFKLRGCSSLS
;
A
#
# COMPACT_ATOMS: atom_id res chain seq x y z
N MET A 1 -19.36 26.12 3.11
CA MET A 1 -18.32 26.37 4.15
C MET A 1 -18.24 25.28 5.22
N LYS A 2 -19.34 24.90 5.90
CA LYS A 2 -19.34 23.83 6.91
C LYS A 2 -18.70 22.52 6.43
N ASP A 3 -19.07 22.06 5.25
CA ASP A 3 -18.55 20.79 4.68
C ASP A 3 -17.04 20.86 4.40
N ALA A 4 -16.54 22.01 3.94
CA ALA A 4 -15.11 22.22 3.73
C ALA A 4 -14.32 22.20 5.05
N LEU A 5 -14.87 22.80 6.12
CA LEU A 5 -14.27 22.73 7.46
C LEU A 5 -14.24 21.30 8.01
N ILE A 6 -15.31 20.53 7.82
CA ILE A 6 -15.37 19.12 8.22
C ILE A 6 -14.34 18.30 7.41
N ALA A 7 -14.25 18.53 6.10
CA ALA A 7 -13.28 17.88 5.23
C ALA A 7 -11.83 18.17 5.66
N LEU A 8 -11.54 19.44 5.97
CA LEU A 8 -10.24 19.89 6.46
C LEU A 8 -9.89 19.26 7.81
N ALA A 9 -10.83 19.24 8.76
CA ALA A 9 -10.62 18.62 10.07
C ALA A 9 -10.31 17.12 9.94
N ALA A 10 -11.07 16.39 9.10
CA ALA A 10 -10.81 14.98 8.87
C ALA A 10 -9.43 14.73 8.24
N PHE A 11 -9.04 15.57 7.29
CA PHE A 11 -7.72 15.50 6.66
C PHE A 11 -6.60 15.79 7.64
N ALA A 12 -6.73 16.83 8.46
CA ALA A 12 -5.75 17.17 9.48
C ALA A 12 -5.59 16.03 10.50
N LEU A 13 -6.70 15.44 10.96
CA LEU A 13 -6.68 14.32 11.91
C LEU A 13 -6.01 13.07 11.32
N GLN A 14 -6.34 12.67 10.09
CA GLN A 14 -5.68 11.50 9.50
C GLN A 14 -4.20 11.78 9.18
N THR A 15 -3.88 12.99 8.70
CA THR A 15 -2.50 13.41 8.43
C THR A 15 -1.68 13.31 9.72
N LEU A 16 -2.21 13.85 10.82
CA LEU A 16 -1.56 13.75 12.12
C LEU A 16 -1.33 12.28 12.52
N SER A 17 -2.34 11.41 12.38
CA SER A 17 -2.20 9.98 12.64
C SER A 17 -1.07 9.36 11.80
N VAL A 18 -1.11 9.55 10.48
CA VAL A 18 -0.12 8.98 9.56
C VAL A 18 1.29 9.46 9.87
N PHE A 19 1.49 10.77 10.05
CA PHE A 19 2.81 11.32 10.37
C PHE A 19 3.29 10.90 11.76
N ALA A 20 2.39 10.80 12.73
CA ALA A 20 2.72 10.28 14.04
C ALA A 20 3.27 8.87 13.89
N PHE A 21 2.49 7.90 13.40
CA PHE A 21 2.93 6.51 13.32
C PHE A 21 4.13 6.30 12.39
N ASN A 22 4.18 6.99 11.24
CA ASN A 22 5.32 6.91 10.32
C ASN A 22 6.62 7.49 10.90
N SER A 23 6.52 8.39 11.89
CA SER A 23 7.69 8.97 12.58
C SER A 23 7.95 8.30 13.93
N ARG A 24 7.42 7.09 14.17
CA ARG A 24 7.46 6.41 15.48
C ARG A 24 6.91 7.28 16.61
N LEU A 25 5.72 7.82 16.33
CA LEU A 25 5.02 8.87 17.08
C LEU A 25 5.98 10.01 17.45
N PHE A 26 6.47 10.70 16.42
CA PHE A 26 7.31 11.88 16.54
C PHE A 26 8.66 11.65 17.25
N GLY A 27 9.25 10.46 17.06
CA GLY A 27 10.58 10.12 17.58
C GLY A 27 10.60 9.77 19.07
N LEU A 28 9.43 9.71 19.72
CA LEU A 28 9.34 9.32 21.13
C LEU A 28 9.61 7.83 21.33
N LEU A 29 9.36 7.00 20.31
CA LEU A 29 9.59 5.57 20.36
C LEU A 29 10.92 5.19 19.68
N LYS A 30 11.70 4.34 20.36
CA LYS A 30 13.01 3.88 19.89
C LYS A 30 12.87 2.78 18.82
N PRO A 31 13.86 2.63 17.92
CA PRO A 31 13.95 1.45 17.07
C PRO A 31 13.89 0.16 17.91
N GLY A 32 13.10 -0.82 17.46
CA GLY A 32 12.86 -2.08 18.18
C GLY A 32 11.70 -2.07 19.18
N SER A 33 10.96 -0.96 19.33
CA SER A 33 9.78 -0.88 20.20
C SER A 33 8.53 -1.59 19.66
N GLY A 34 8.64 -2.34 18.56
CA GLY A 34 7.49 -2.89 17.83
C GLY A 34 6.72 -1.87 16.97
N PHE A 35 7.26 -0.66 16.80
CA PHE A 35 6.74 0.35 15.88
C PHE A 35 7.73 0.62 14.74
N TYR A 36 7.24 0.47 13.52
CA TYR A 36 8.02 0.63 12.30
C TYR A 36 7.55 1.86 11.52
N THR A 37 8.49 2.58 10.92
CA THR A 37 8.17 3.56 9.87
C THR A 37 7.65 2.84 8.63
N ASN A 38 6.97 3.55 7.72
CA ASN A 38 6.44 2.94 6.50
C ASN A 38 7.54 2.29 5.64
N VAL A 39 8.70 2.95 5.57
CA VAL A 39 9.85 2.44 4.80
C VAL A 39 10.45 1.21 5.48
N GLU A 40 10.63 1.23 6.80
CA GLU A 40 11.15 0.04 7.50
C GLU A 40 10.21 -1.14 7.34
N MET A 41 8.90 -0.93 7.54
CA MET A 41 7.93 -2.02 7.47
C MET A 41 7.85 -2.64 6.07
N ALA A 42 7.86 -1.80 5.02
CA ALA A 42 7.86 -2.28 3.65
C ALA A 42 9.14 -3.04 3.27
N MET A 43 10.26 -2.77 3.95
CA MET A 43 11.55 -3.42 3.71
C MET A 43 11.77 -4.65 4.62
N SER A 44 11.02 -4.80 5.70
CA SER A 44 11.10 -5.98 6.58
C SER A 44 10.70 -7.28 5.87
N TYR A 45 9.84 -7.18 4.86
CA TYR A 45 9.39 -8.33 4.07
C TYR A 45 9.78 -8.15 2.60
N THR A 46 10.62 -9.04 2.10
CA THR A 46 10.94 -9.07 0.67
C THR A 46 9.85 -9.86 -0.07
N SER A 47 9.00 -9.16 -0.82
CA SER A 47 8.01 -9.77 -1.73
C SER A 47 8.44 -9.55 -3.17
N LEU A 48 7.81 -10.23 -4.15
CA LEU A 48 8.09 -10.04 -5.59
C LEU A 48 7.67 -8.65 -6.11
N VAL A 49 6.81 -7.94 -5.39
CA VAL A 49 6.28 -6.62 -5.76
C VAL A 49 6.73 -5.51 -4.81
N THR A 50 7.78 -5.74 -4.02
CA THR A 50 8.35 -4.69 -3.16
C THR A 50 8.88 -3.54 -4.04
N PRO A 51 8.41 -2.29 -3.85
CA PRO A 51 8.86 -1.15 -4.63
C PRO A 51 10.16 -0.57 -4.09
N ALA A 52 10.90 0.13 -4.94
CA ALA A 52 12.07 0.90 -4.54
C ALA A 52 11.71 1.99 -3.51
N ARG A 53 12.66 2.32 -2.62
CA ARG A 53 12.47 3.27 -1.51
C ARG A 53 11.93 4.65 -1.94
N TRP A 54 12.32 5.14 -3.11
CA TRP A 54 11.89 6.44 -3.62
C TRP A 54 10.39 6.47 -3.95
N ALA A 55 9.73 5.32 -4.13
CA ALA A 55 8.31 5.26 -4.46
C ALA A 55 7.45 5.96 -3.40
N PHE A 56 7.85 5.86 -2.13
CA PHE A 56 7.15 6.46 -1.01
C PHE A 56 7.16 7.99 -1.00
N ALA A 57 7.97 8.64 -1.83
CA ALA A 57 7.95 10.10 -1.99
C ALA A 57 6.62 10.61 -2.56
N ILE A 58 5.85 9.76 -3.25
CA ILE A 58 4.52 10.12 -3.78
C ILE A 58 3.55 10.57 -2.69
N TRP A 59 3.69 10.09 -1.45
CA TRP A 59 2.89 10.57 -0.33
C TRP A 59 3.05 12.08 -0.14
N GLY A 60 4.27 12.60 -0.21
CA GLY A 60 4.51 14.05 -0.10
C GLY A 60 3.77 14.85 -1.17
N ILE A 61 3.74 14.34 -2.41
CA ILE A 61 3.01 14.94 -3.52
C ILE A 61 1.50 14.92 -3.24
N ILE A 62 0.96 13.77 -2.85
CA ILE A 62 -0.47 13.58 -2.54
C ILE A 62 -0.91 14.53 -1.41
N TYR A 63 -0.23 14.49 -0.26
CA TYR A 63 -0.60 15.32 0.89
C TYR A 63 -0.51 16.82 0.59
N THR A 64 0.51 17.24 -0.16
CA THR A 64 0.65 18.66 -0.56
C THR A 64 -0.48 19.08 -1.49
N TRP A 65 -0.79 18.26 -2.50
CA TRP A 65 -1.82 18.57 -3.48
C TRP A 65 -3.22 18.53 -2.87
N GLU A 66 -3.53 17.56 -2.01
CA GLU A 66 -4.79 17.53 -1.26
C GLU A 66 -4.93 18.69 -0.26
N SER A 67 -3.83 19.19 0.31
CA SER A 67 -3.87 20.40 1.13
C SER A 67 -4.32 21.62 0.31
N VAL A 68 -3.74 21.78 -0.89
CA VAL A 68 -4.16 22.83 -1.84
C VAL A 68 -5.61 22.63 -2.28
N ALA A 69 -6.03 21.37 -2.49
CA ALA A 69 -7.40 21.01 -2.83
C ALA A 69 -8.39 21.51 -1.76
N LEU A 70 -8.10 21.27 -0.49
CA LEU A 70 -8.96 21.70 0.61
C LEU A 70 -9.01 23.23 0.74
N THR A 71 -7.91 23.93 0.48
CA THR A 71 -7.93 25.41 0.40
C THR A 71 -8.85 25.87 -0.73
N TYR A 72 -8.78 25.26 -1.91
CA TYR A 72 -9.68 25.58 -3.02
C TYR A 72 -11.14 25.25 -2.67
N LEU A 73 -11.43 24.09 -2.07
CA LEU A 73 -12.77 23.69 -1.66
C LEU A 73 -13.36 24.67 -0.63
N PHE A 74 -12.54 25.22 0.26
CA PHE A 74 -12.95 26.24 1.22
C PHE A 74 -13.36 27.54 0.53
N LEU A 75 -12.69 27.92 -0.56
CA LEU A 75 -12.94 29.15 -1.32
C LEU A 75 -14.07 29.01 -2.35
N ALA A 76 -14.10 27.91 -3.11
CA ALA A 76 -15.02 27.73 -4.24
C ALA A 76 -16.45 27.39 -3.82
N SER A 77 -16.66 26.90 -2.60
CA SER A 77 -17.94 26.57 -1.94
C SER A 77 -18.87 25.56 -2.63
N ASP A 78 -18.85 25.43 -3.95
CA ASP A 78 -19.60 24.46 -4.75
C ASP A 78 -18.70 23.81 -5.80
N VAL A 79 -18.34 22.55 -5.55
CA VAL A 79 -17.57 21.71 -6.49
C VAL A 79 -18.48 20.57 -6.94
N PRO A 80 -18.87 20.51 -8.23
CA PRO A 80 -19.78 19.49 -8.73
C PRO A 80 -19.29 18.09 -8.41
N GLY A 81 -20.17 17.30 -7.77
CA GLY A 81 -19.87 15.90 -7.46
C GLY A 81 -19.01 15.67 -6.22
N TRP A 82 -18.65 16.73 -5.48
CA TRP A 82 -18.00 16.58 -4.17
C TRP A 82 -18.90 15.77 -3.22
N ASN A 83 -18.32 14.74 -2.59
CA ASN A 83 -19.03 13.88 -1.67
C ASN A 83 -18.27 13.77 -0.35
N LEU A 84 -18.71 14.56 0.63
CA LEU A 84 -18.10 14.62 1.95
C LEU A 84 -18.05 13.25 2.65
N ARG A 85 -19.06 12.38 2.46
CA ARG A 85 -19.10 11.08 3.14
C ARG A 85 -17.99 10.14 2.65
N LEU A 86 -17.74 10.11 1.34
CA LEU A 86 -16.66 9.31 0.76
C LEU A 86 -15.28 9.85 1.16
N TRP A 87 -15.13 11.18 1.20
CA TRP A 87 -13.93 11.82 1.73
C TRP A 87 -13.67 11.43 3.19
N LEU A 88 -14.70 11.53 4.06
CA LEU A 88 -14.59 11.15 5.46
C LEU A 88 -14.22 9.66 5.63
N LEU A 89 -14.82 8.79 4.82
CA LEU A 89 -14.53 7.36 4.85
C LEU A 89 -13.09 7.06 4.45
N ALA A 90 -12.57 7.70 3.39
CA ALA A 90 -11.19 7.58 2.97
C ALA A 90 -10.22 8.02 4.09
N ASN A 91 -10.48 9.20 4.69
CA ASN A 91 -9.65 9.73 5.78
C ASN A 91 -9.71 8.84 7.04
N ALA A 92 -10.86 8.28 7.36
CA ALA A 92 -11.01 7.36 8.48
C ALA A 92 -10.20 6.07 8.26
N PHE A 93 -10.31 5.44 7.08
CA PHE A 93 -9.51 4.27 6.75
C PHE A 93 -8.01 4.58 6.74
N GLN A 94 -7.61 5.78 6.31
CA GLN A 94 -6.20 6.18 6.32
C GLN A 94 -5.65 6.38 7.73
N ALA A 95 -6.43 7.02 8.61
CA ALA A 95 -6.08 7.16 10.01
C ALA A 95 -5.93 5.80 10.73
N ILE A 96 -6.72 4.80 10.32
CA ILE A 96 -6.68 3.41 10.82
C ILE A 96 -5.52 2.63 10.21
N TRP A 97 -5.21 2.84 8.92
CA TRP A 97 -4.17 2.12 8.22
C TRP A 97 -2.79 2.29 8.87
N ALA A 98 -2.41 3.53 9.21
CA ALA A 98 -1.09 3.84 9.75
C ALA A 98 -0.71 3.09 11.04
N PRO A 99 -1.56 3.04 12.09
CA PRO A 99 -1.26 2.23 13.27
C PRO A 99 -1.22 0.73 12.95
N LEU A 100 -2.12 0.23 12.10
CA LEU A 100 -2.11 -1.19 11.72
C LEU A 100 -0.83 -1.58 10.98
N PHE A 101 -0.39 -0.74 10.04
CA PHE A 101 0.83 -1.00 9.27
C PHE A 101 2.08 -0.88 10.14
N SER A 102 2.19 0.18 10.94
CA SER A 102 3.34 0.41 11.83
C SER A 102 3.51 -0.64 12.92
N THR A 103 2.45 -1.38 13.27
CA THR A 103 2.45 -2.48 14.24
C THR A 103 2.34 -3.85 13.58
N GLU A 104 2.69 -3.96 12.29
CA GLU A 104 2.84 -5.22 11.56
C GLU A 104 1.54 -6.03 11.41
N ARG A 105 0.37 -5.42 11.61
CA ARG A 105 -0.94 -6.03 11.37
C ARG A 105 -1.29 -5.98 9.88
N LEU A 106 -0.46 -6.63 9.05
CA LEU A 106 -0.48 -6.48 7.59
C LEU A 106 -1.82 -6.84 6.95
N ALA A 107 -2.46 -7.93 7.35
CA ALA A 107 -3.77 -8.32 6.78
C ALA A 107 -4.86 -7.26 7.03
N ALA A 108 -4.95 -6.75 8.26
CA ALA A 108 -5.90 -5.69 8.62
C ALA A 108 -5.53 -4.37 7.92
N SER A 109 -4.25 -4.08 7.79
CA SER A 109 -3.72 -2.93 7.04
C SER A 109 -4.10 -3.00 5.56
N THR A 110 -4.11 -4.19 4.94
CA THR A 110 -4.57 -4.39 3.55
C THR A 110 -6.04 -4.04 3.40
N VAL A 111 -6.88 -4.46 4.35
CA VAL A 111 -8.32 -4.12 4.34
C VAL A 111 -8.50 -2.61 4.46
N ALA A 112 -7.74 -1.94 5.33
CA ALA A 112 -7.78 -0.49 5.47
C ALA A 112 -7.37 0.22 4.16
N LEU A 113 -6.26 -0.17 3.52
CA LEU A 113 -5.83 0.38 2.23
C LEU A 113 -6.87 0.16 1.12
N ALA A 114 -7.49 -1.02 1.06
CA ALA A 114 -8.58 -1.29 0.12
C ALA A 114 -9.79 -0.37 0.40
N GLY A 115 -10.11 -0.11 1.67
CA GLY A 115 -11.13 0.86 2.09
C GLY A 115 -10.84 2.28 1.62
N ILE A 116 -9.59 2.74 1.73
CA ILE A 116 -9.14 4.03 1.18
C ILE A 116 -9.36 4.05 -0.34
N ALA A 117 -8.84 3.04 -1.03
CA ALA A 117 -8.92 2.93 -2.49
C ALA A 117 -10.37 2.96 -3.01
N VAL A 118 -11.26 2.14 -2.44
CA VAL A 118 -12.68 2.10 -2.83
C VAL A 118 -13.36 3.45 -2.56
N SER A 119 -13.09 4.08 -1.42
CA SER A 119 -13.66 5.38 -1.07
C SER A 119 -13.22 6.48 -2.04
N LEU A 120 -11.93 6.53 -2.37
CA LEU A 120 -11.37 7.54 -3.27
C LEU A 120 -11.72 7.29 -4.74
N VAL A 121 -11.76 6.04 -5.22
CA VAL A 121 -12.25 5.73 -6.58
C VAL A 121 -13.72 6.15 -6.71
N SER A 122 -14.53 5.87 -5.69
CA SER A 122 -15.94 6.28 -5.68
C SER A 122 -16.10 7.80 -5.66
N LEU A 123 -15.25 8.51 -4.91
CA LEU A 123 -15.23 9.97 -4.87
C LEU A 123 -14.75 10.56 -6.20
N GLY A 124 -13.70 9.98 -6.80
CA GLY A 124 -13.23 10.36 -8.13
C GLY A 124 -14.31 10.18 -9.20
N ALA A 125 -15.07 9.08 -9.12
CA ALA A 125 -16.20 8.82 -10.01
C ALA A 125 -17.35 9.82 -9.81
N SER A 126 -17.62 10.27 -8.59
CA SER A 126 -18.62 11.32 -8.35
C SER A 126 -18.16 12.68 -8.87
N LEU A 127 -16.85 12.95 -8.86
CA LEU A 127 -16.20 14.14 -9.42
C LEU A 127 -16.01 14.10 -10.94
N ARG A 128 -16.60 13.14 -11.66
CA ARG A 128 -16.40 12.99 -13.12
C ARG A 128 -16.82 14.20 -13.94
N CYS A 129 -17.73 15.05 -13.47
CA CYS A 129 -18.13 16.28 -14.18
C CYS A 129 -17.27 17.51 -13.79
N ALA A 130 -16.28 17.35 -12.89
CA ALA A 130 -15.36 18.43 -12.56
C ALA A 130 -14.44 18.73 -13.75
N SER A 131 -14.28 20.01 -14.08
CA SER A 131 -13.45 20.50 -15.19
C SER A 131 -12.60 21.69 -14.74
N GLY A 132 -11.67 22.13 -15.59
CA GLY A 132 -10.82 23.30 -15.34
C GLY A 132 -10.08 23.22 -13.99
N LEU A 133 -10.21 24.28 -13.18
CA LEU A 133 -9.58 24.35 -11.85
C LEU A 133 -10.15 23.32 -10.87
N ALA A 134 -11.46 23.03 -10.91
CA ALA A 134 -12.06 22.01 -10.05
C ALA A 134 -11.48 20.62 -10.36
N TYR A 135 -11.23 20.32 -11.63
CA TYR A 135 -10.52 19.10 -12.00
C TYR A 135 -9.08 19.10 -11.47
N GLY A 136 -8.28 20.11 -11.83
CA GLY A 136 -6.85 20.14 -11.50
C GLY A 136 -6.55 20.23 -10.00
N LEU A 137 -7.40 20.92 -9.24
CA LEU A 137 -7.18 21.15 -7.80
C LEU A 137 -7.92 20.16 -6.91
N ILE A 138 -9.06 19.61 -7.32
CA ILE A 138 -9.82 18.64 -6.51
C ILE A 138 -9.77 17.24 -7.10
N ALA A 139 -10.27 17.03 -8.32
CA ALA A 139 -10.45 15.67 -8.85
C ALA A 139 -9.11 14.96 -9.10
N ALA A 140 -8.12 15.67 -9.65
CA ALA A 140 -6.82 15.11 -10.01
C ALA A 140 -6.04 14.54 -8.79
N PRO A 141 -5.88 15.26 -7.66
CA PRO A 141 -5.23 14.68 -6.48
C PRO A 141 -6.00 13.50 -5.89
N ILE A 142 -7.33 13.53 -5.91
CA ILE A 142 -8.16 12.39 -5.47
C ILE A 142 -7.87 11.15 -6.33
N TRP A 143 -7.81 11.30 -7.66
CA TRP A 143 -7.48 10.20 -8.56
C TRP A 143 -6.03 9.71 -8.37
N LEU A 144 -5.07 10.61 -8.18
CA LEU A 144 -3.68 10.25 -7.90
C LEU A 144 -3.59 9.40 -6.61
N HIS A 145 -4.25 9.86 -5.56
CA HIS A 145 -4.30 9.16 -4.28
C HIS A 145 -5.02 7.81 -4.40
N ALA A 146 -6.16 7.76 -5.10
CA ALA A 146 -6.87 6.51 -5.37
C ALA A 146 -5.98 5.46 -6.05
N GLY A 147 -5.23 5.87 -7.09
CA GLY A 147 -4.32 4.96 -7.80
C GLY A 147 -3.17 4.47 -6.92
N TRP A 148 -2.60 5.36 -6.11
CA TRP A 148 -1.57 4.95 -5.15
C TRP A 148 -2.12 4.02 -4.07
N ALA A 149 -3.31 4.28 -3.53
CA ALA A 149 -3.95 3.41 -2.54
C ALA A 149 -4.26 2.02 -3.11
N CYS A 150 -4.70 1.93 -4.38
CA CYS A 150 -4.81 0.66 -5.10
C CYS A 150 -3.48 -0.08 -5.14
N ALA A 151 -2.40 0.56 -5.60
CA ALA A 151 -1.07 -0.06 -5.66
C ALA A 151 -0.58 -0.50 -4.27
N ALA A 152 -0.69 0.38 -3.26
CA ALA A 152 -0.28 0.10 -1.90
C ALA A 152 -1.05 -1.09 -1.31
N SER A 153 -2.37 -1.18 -1.53
CA SER A 153 -3.19 -2.31 -1.06
C SER A 153 -2.69 -3.65 -1.62
N ILE A 154 -2.29 -3.65 -2.88
CA ILE A 154 -1.80 -4.83 -3.59
C ILE A 154 -0.41 -5.22 -3.08
N VAL A 155 0.50 -4.26 -2.93
CA VAL A 155 1.81 -4.50 -2.31
C VAL A 155 1.62 -5.07 -0.90
N ASN A 156 0.74 -4.47 -0.09
CA ASN A 156 0.51 -4.89 1.28
C ASN A 156 -0.11 -6.29 1.39
N LEU A 157 -0.96 -6.68 0.43
CA LEU A 157 -1.43 -8.06 0.30
C LEU A 157 -0.26 -9.02 0.07
N ASN A 158 0.66 -8.70 -0.84
CA ASN A 158 1.84 -9.52 -1.07
C ASN A 158 2.76 -9.59 0.17
N LEU A 159 2.93 -8.49 0.89
CA LEU A 159 3.67 -8.48 2.17
C LEU A 159 3.00 -9.40 3.20
N THR A 160 1.67 -9.45 3.25
CA THR A 160 0.92 -10.35 4.15
C THR A 160 1.25 -11.82 3.86
N PHE A 161 1.25 -12.22 2.59
CA PHE A 161 1.61 -13.60 2.20
C PHE A 161 3.09 -13.93 2.46
N ALA A 162 3.98 -12.96 2.27
CA ALA A 162 5.39 -13.11 2.61
C ALA A 162 5.58 -13.27 4.13
N ALA A 163 4.88 -12.48 4.94
CA ALA A 163 4.95 -12.52 6.40
C ALA A 163 4.43 -13.83 6.98
N PHE A 164 3.44 -14.47 6.34
CA PHE A 164 2.98 -15.80 6.72
C PHE A 164 3.91 -16.95 6.27
N GLY A 165 5.05 -16.65 5.65
CA GLY A 165 6.02 -17.67 5.25
C GLY A 165 5.48 -18.61 4.17
N THR A 166 4.56 -18.14 3.32
CA THR A 166 3.94 -18.98 2.30
C THR A 166 4.98 -19.46 1.27
N PRO A 167 4.80 -20.66 0.67
CA PRO A 167 5.75 -21.18 -0.33
C PRO A 167 5.96 -20.25 -1.52
N ALA A 168 7.14 -20.30 -2.13
CA ALA A 168 7.50 -19.42 -3.26
C ALA A 168 6.51 -19.49 -4.44
N ALA A 169 5.96 -20.67 -4.72
CA ALA A 169 4.93 -20.85 -5.75
C ALA A 169 3.66 -20.03 -5.44
N THR A 170 3.23 -20.01 -4.18
CA THR A 170 2.08 -19.20 -3.73
C THR A 170 2.37 -17.72 -3.85
N GLN A 171 3.56 -17.27 -3.42
CA GLN A 171 3.95 -15.86 -3.53
C GLN A 171 4.01 -15.40 -4.99
N LEU A 172 4.50 -16.25 -5.90
CA LEU A 172 4.51 -15.98 -7.33
C LEU A 172 3.10 -15.88 -7.90
N ALA A 173 2.22 -16.80 -7.55
CA ALA A 173 0.82 -16.78 -7.98
C ALA A 173 0.10 -15.51 -7.51
N VAL A 174 0.31 -15.10 -6.25
CA VAL A 174 -0.26 -13.86 -5.70
C VAL A 174 0.28 -12.63 -6.42
N ALA A 175 1.57 -12.59 -6.76
CA ALA A 175 2.17 -11.49 -7.51
C ALA A 175 1.59 -11.36 -8.93
N PHE A 176 1.39 -12.48 -9.65
CA PHE A 176 0.73 -12.45 -10.96
C PHE A 176 -0.74 -12.05 -10.87
N ALA A 177 -1.49 -12.60 -9.90
CA ALA A 177 -2.88 -12.21 -9.67
C ALA A 177 -2.99 -10.71 -9.34
N SER A 178 -2.07 -10.20 -8.54
CA SER A 178 -1.94 -8.78 -8.18
C SER A 178 -1.72 -7.89 -9.40
N ALA A 179 -0.83 -8.28 -10.31
CA ALA A 179 -0.60 -7.56 -11.55
C ALA A 179 -1.84 -7.57 -12.47
N ALA A 180 -2.51 -8.72 -12.60
CA ALA A 180 -3.73 -8.85 -13.37
C ALA A 180 -4.88 -8.01 -12.80
N ILE A 181 -5.07 -8.00 -11.48
CA ILE A 181 -6.06 -7.18 -10.79
C ILE A 181 -5.75 -5.69 -10.98
N SER A 182 -4.49 -5.28 -10.85
CA SER A 182 -4.08 -3.88 -11.07
C SER A 182 -4.40 -3.42 -12.49
N GLY A 183 -4.04 -4.24 -13.49
CA GLY A 183 -4.32 -3.96 -14.91
C GLY A 183 -5.83 -3.92 -15.19
N GLY A 184 -6.57 -4.90 -14.68
CA GLY A 184 -8.02 -4.97 -14.83
C GLY A 184 -8.76 -3.80 -14.17
N LEU A 185 -8.34 -3.38 -12.97
CA LEU A 185 -8.89 -2.20 -12.29
C LEU A 185 -8.60 -0.92 -13.08
N GLY A 186 -7.37 -0.74 -13.57
CA GLY A 186 -7.02 0.41 -14.40
C GLY A 186 -7.88 0.49 -15.66
N VAL A 187 -7.97 -0.61 -16.41
CA VAL A 187 -8.80 -0.68 -17.63
C VAL A 187 -10.29 -0.51 -17.31
N GLY A 188 -10.78 -1.13 -16.23
CA GLY A 188 -12.18 -1.02 -15.80
C GLY A 188 -12.56 0.42 -15.44
N ILE A 189 -11.74 1.10 -14.63
CA ILE A 189 -12.00 2.48 -14.24
C ILE A 189 -11.94 3.42 -15.44
N VAL A 190 -10.92 3.27 -16.31
CA VAL A 190 -10.80 4.09 -17.52
C VAL A 190 -11.99 3.85 -18.46
N SER A 191 -12.38 2.60 -18.71
CA SER A 191 -13.50 2.29 -19.59
C SER A 191 -14.83 2.82 -19.06
N GLN A 192 -15.10 2.73 -17.76
CA GLN A 192 -16.30 3.32 -17.14
C GLN A 192 -16.37 4.85 -17.30
N VAL A 193 -15.22 5.52 -17.28
CA VAL A 193 -15.17 6.98 -17.47
C VAL A 193 -15.30 7.35 -18.96
N VAL A 194 -14.67 6.60 -19.87
CA VAL A 194 -14.69 6.87 -21.31
C VAL A 194 -16.05 6.59 -21.94
N SER A 195 -16.80 5.59 -21.46
CA SER A 195 -18.14 5.26 -21.98
C SER A 195 -19.21 6.31 -21.66
N ALA A 196 -18.91 7.31 -20.82
CA ALA A 196 -19.84 8.38 -20.47
C ALA A 196 -19.78 9.54 -21.48
N GLU A 197 -20.19 9.31 -22.74
CA GLU A 197 -20.57 10.22 -23.87
C GLU A 197 -19.82 11.55 -24.15
N SER A 198 -18.93 12.03 -23.28
CA SER A 198 -18.23 13.31 -23.39
C SER A 198 -16.73 13.04 -23.46
N THR A 199 -16.15 13.18 -24.65
CA THR A 199 -14.70 13.03 -24.92
C THR A 199 -13.81 13.90 -24.01
N ALA A 200 -14.36 14.99 -23.46
CA ALA A 200 -13.68 15.84 -22.47
C ALA A 200 -13.43 15.15 -21.11
N LEU A 201 -14.18 14.09 -20.77
CA LEU A 201 -14.09 13.38 -19.49
C LEU A 201 -13.17 12.15 -19.52
N ALA A 202 -12.73 11.71 -20.71
CA ALA A 202 -11.88 10.54 -20.89
C ALA A 202 -10.55 10.61 -20.09
N PHE A 203 -10.11 11.83 -19.78
CA PHE A 203 -8.85 12.07 -19.07
C PHE A 203 -8.98 12.10 -17.54
N ALA A 204 -10.21 12.03 -17.00
CA ALA A 204 -10.40 12.20 -15.56
C ALA A 204 -9.54 11.27 -14.69
N PRO A 205 -9.42 9.95 -14.96
CA PRO A 205 -8.61 9.03 -14.17
C PRO A 205 -7.13 8.96 -14.60
N LEU A 206 -6.62 9.86 -15.45
CA LEU A 206 -5.20 9.86 -15.81
C LEU A 206 -4.25 9.89 -14.60
N PRO A 207 -4.51 10.68 -13.53
CA PRO A 207 -3.65 10.67 -12.35
C PRO A 207 -3.62 9.31 -11.64
N LEU A 208 -4.74 8.56 -11.65
CA LEU A 208 -4.79 7.20 -11.13
C LEU A 208 -3.85 6.28 -11.91
N ALA A 209 -3.91 6.32 -13.24
CA ALA A 209 -3.02 5.55 -14.10
C ALA A 209 -1.55 5.96 -13.87
N GLY A 210 -1.29 7.27 -13.71
CA GLY A 210 0.03 7.80 -13.37
C GLY A 210 0.60 7.22 -12.07
N ALA A 211 -0.20 7.14 -11.01
CA ALA A 211 0.22 6.54 -9.74
C ALA A 211 0.49 5.03 -9.86
N LEU A 212 -0.31 4.29 -10.64
CA LEU A 212 -0.06 2.87 -10.90
C LEU A 212 1.25 2.67 -11.70
N CYS A 213 1.48 3.47 -12.73
CA CYS A 213 2.73 3.47 -13.49
C CYS A 213 3.95 3.80 -12.60
N TRP A 214 3.82 4.79 -11.71
CA TRP A 214 4.84 5.12 -10.71
C TRP A 214 5.18 3.93 -9.81
N ALA A 215 4.17 3.23 -9.29
CA ALA A 215 4.36 2.04 -8.47
C ALA A 215 5.07 0.91 -9.25
N LEU A 216 4.64 0.61 -10.48
CA LEU A 216 5.25 -0.41 -11.33
C LEU A 216 6.70 -0.07 -11.70
N ALA A 217 6.99 1.20 -12.00
CA ALA A 217 8.35 1.67 -12.25
C ALA A 217 9.24 1.46 -11.02
N ALA A 218 8.72 1.70 -9.82
CA ALA A 218 9.45 1.44 -8.59
C ALA A 218 9.71 -0.05 -8.32
N VAL A 219 8.75 -0.93 -8.61
CA VAL A 219 8.95 -2.38 -8.53
C VAL A 219 10.02 -2.84 -9.51
N ARG A 220 9.99 -2.33 -10.75
CA ARG A 220 11.03 -2.61 -11.74
C ARG A 220 12.39 -2.14 -11.25
N ALA A 221 12.50 -0.91 -10.77
CA ALA A 221 13.76 -0.32 -10.33
C ALA A 221 14.41 -1.10 -9.17
N GLU A 222 13.61 -1.65 -8.25
CA GLU A 222 14.13 -2.48 -7.15
C GLU A 222 14.76 -3.79 -7.64
N ARG A 223 14.29 -4.32 -8.78
CA ARG A 223 14.75 -5.60 -9.36
C ARG A 223 16.00 -5.49 -10.20
N GLU A 224 16.40 -4.30 -10.60
CA GLU A 224 17.58 -4.15 -11.45
C GLU A 224 18.86 -4.54 -10.68
N PRO A 225 19.71 -5.41 -11.27
CA PRO A 225 20.96 -5.83 -10.63
C PRO A 225 21.81 -4.61 -10.27
N ALA A 226 22.48 -4.63 -9.12
CA ALA A 226 23.30 -3.51 -8.65
C ALA A 226 24.35 -3.02 -9.69
N GLY A 227 24.81 -3.90 -10.59
CA GLY A 227 25.71 -3.54 -11.70
C GLY A 227 25.09 -2.64 -12.77
N ALA A 228 23.76 -2.59 -12.90
CA ALA A 228 23.05 -1.68 -13.81
C ALA A 228 22.79 -0.29 -13.18
N ARG A 229 22.70 -0.21 -11.84
CA ARG A 229 22.46 1.04 -11.08
C ARG A 229 23.59 2.07 -11.22
N ASN A 230 24.82 1.62 -11.45
CA ASN A 230 26.00 2.51 -11.63
C ASN A 230 26.02 3.28 -12.96
N ARG A 231 25.01 3.15 -13.83
CA ARG A 231 24.90 3.96 -15.07
C ARG A 231 23.95 5.16 -14.96
N GLN A 232 23.35 5.41 -13.79
CA GLN A 232 22.70 6.70 -13.57
C GLN A 232 23.77 7.78 -13.36
N PRO A 233 23.75 8.90 -14.10
CA PRO A 233 24.69 9.98 -13.89
C PRO A 233 24.54 10.44 -12.45
N ALA A 234 25.63 10.35 -11.69
CA ALA A 234 25.69 10.71 -10.29
C ALA A 234 25.18 12.15 -10.13
N ILE A 235 23.93 12.30 -9.70
CA ILE A 235 23.48 13.53 -9.06
C ILE A 235 24.29 13.58 -7.77
N ALA A 236 25.29 14.47 -7.77
CA ALA A 236 26.36 14.58 -6.77
C ALA A 236 25.85 14.39 -5.34
N SER A 237 25.93 13.16 -4.84
CA SER A 237 25.71 12.85 -3.43
C SER A 237 26.96 13.30 -2.68
N SER A 238 26.76 14.26 -1.78
CA SER A 238 27.70 14.69 -0.76
C SER A 238 28.54 13.54 -0.20
N GLN A 239 29.84 13.82 -0.10
CA GLN A 239 30.94 13.00 0.40
C GLN A 239 30.56 12.01 1.54
N PRO A 240 31.10 10.79 1.53
CA PRO A 240 30.88 9.82 2.60
C PRO A 240 31.50 10.32 3.92
N PHE A 241 30.69 10.30 4.98
CA PHE A 241 31.13 10.54 6.34
C PHE A 241 32.04 9.38 6.78
N ASP A 242 33.34 9.65 6.93
CA ASP A 242 34.37 8.69 7.33
C ASP A 242 34.19 8.29 8.82
N MET A 243 33.41 7.23 9.07
CA MET A 243 33.36 6.55 10.37
C MET A 243 34.54 5.58 10.53
N ARG A 244 35.76 6.10 10.53
CA ARG A 244 36.90 5.36 11.10
C ARG A 244 36.82 5.42 12.63
N PRO A 245 36.73 4.27 13.32
CA PRO A 245 36.89 4.23 14.77
C PRO A 245 38.31 4.68 15.11
N ARG A 246 38.46 5.74 15.90
CA ARG A 246 39.74 6.03 16.56
C ARG A 246 39.98 4.92 17.58
N LEU A 247 40.78 3.93 17.16
CA LEU A 247 41.37 2.91 18.01
C LEU A 247 42.22 3.59 19.08
N ILE A 248 41.68 3.68 20.30
CA ILE A 248 42.47 3.97 21.50
C ILE A 248 43.29 2.71 21.79
N ARG A 249 44.59 2.78 21.49
CA ARG A 249 45.60 1.83 21.97
C ARG A 249 45.63 1.86 23.50
N GLY A 250 45.02 0.88 24.14
CA GLY A 250 45.24 0.53 25.53
C GLY A 250 45.75 -0.91 25.59
N GLN A 251 47.07 -1.06 25.73
CA GLN A 251 47.73 -2.33 26.03
C GLN A 251 47.34 -2.79 27.45
N CYS A 252 47.02 -4.07 27.63
CA CYS A 252 47.46 -4.86 28.79
C CYS A 252 47.09 -6.36 28.65
N ALA A 253 48.16 -7.16 28.54
CA ALA A 253 48.41 -8.53 28.98
C ALA A 253 47.27 -9.57 29.07
N LEU A 254 47.47 -10.66 28.34
CA LEU A 254 46.95 -12.01 28.59
C LEU A 254 47.54 -12.61 29.87
N PRO A 255 46.85 -13.61 30.45
CA PRO A 255 47.49 -14.93 30.51
C PRO A 255 46.58 -16.05 30.00
N THR A 256 47.23 -16.94 29.26
CA THR A 256 46.83 -18.28 28.84
C THR A 256 46.49 -19.19 30.02
N SER A 257 45.41 -19.96 29.91
CA SER A 257 45.37 -21.30 30.49
C SER A 257 44.43 -22.22 29.71
N SER A 258 45.01 -23.36 29.35
CA SER A 258 44.46 -24.49 28.61
C SER A 258 43.56 -25.36 29.49
N ARG A 259 42.43 -25.84 28.96
CA ARG A 259 41.99 -27.20 29.30
C ARG A 259 41.08 -27.87 28.26
N THR A 260 41.68 -28.86 27.65
CA THR A 260 41.16 -30.01 26.91
C THR A 260 40.12 -30.80 27.71
N THR A 261 39.00 -31.19 27.08
CA THR A 261 38.50 -32.59 26.97
C THR A 261 37.18 -32.66 26.19
N ARG A 262 37.18 -33.49 25.14
CA ARG A 262 36.03 -34.21 24.52
C ARG A 262 36.30 -35.71 24.80
N PRO A 263 35.42 -36.66 24.43
CA PRO A 263 33.95 -36.69 24.39
C PRO A 263 33.41 -37.94 25.11
N THR A 264 32.10 -38.03 25.36
CA THR A 264 31.46 -39.31 25.73
C THR A 264 30.33 -39.62 24.77
N GLN A 265 30.53 -40.65 23.96
CA GLN A 265 29.49 -41.37 23.23
C GLN A 265 28.58 -42.09 24.23
N GLN A 266 27.27 -42.09 23.99
CA GLN A 266 26.42 -43.16 24.51
C GLN A 266 25.39 -43.55 23.46
N SER A 267 25.57 -44.76 22.94
CA SER A 267 24.60 -45.49 22.14
C SER A 267 23.54 -46.09 23.05
N ALA A 268 22.26 -46.02 22.66
CA ALA A 268 21.28 -47.00 23.09
C ALA A 268 20.29 -47.27 21.95
N ARG A 269 20.26 -48.54 21.54
CA ARG A 269 19.28 -49.17 20.65
C ARG A 269 18.01 -49.53 21.45
N SER A 270 16.84 -49.47 20.82
CA SER A 270 15.74 -50.45 20.86
C SER A 270 14.54 -49.85 20.10
N ALA A 271 14.21 -50.28 18.88
CA ALA A 271 13.38 -51.45 18.54
C ALA A 271 11.98 -51.45 19.20
N ALA A 272 10.95 -51.09 18.41
CA ALA A 272 9.59 -51.67 18.45
C ALA A 272 8.79 -51.27 17.19
N THR A 273 8.03 -52.24 16.69
CA THR A 273 7.43 -52.42 15.35
C THR A 273 5.98 -51.86 15.27
N PRO A 274 5.18 -52.07 14.18
CA PRO A 274 4.28 -51.04 13.65
C PRO A 274 2.79 -51.32 13.92
N SER A 275 1.97 -50.27 14.00
CA SER A 275 0.51 -50.41 13.96
C SER A 275 -0.08 -49.76 12.71
N ARG A 276 -0.59 -50.67 11.87
CA ARG A 276 -1.58 -50.51 10.81
C ARG A 276 -2.59 -49.40 11.11
N TRP A 277 -2.86 -48.54 10.13
CA TRP A 277 -4.14 -47.85 10.03
C TRP A 277 -4.76 -48.07 8.66
N CYS A 278 -5.99 -48.54 8.72
CA CYS A 278 -6.83 -48.98 7.63
C CYS A 278 -7.20 -47.86 6.66
N SER A 279 -7.18 -48.21 5.39
CA SER A 279 -7.92 -47.57 4.31
C SER A 279 -9.42 -47.87 4.39
N ALA A 280 -10.25 -46.87 4.02
CA ALA A 280 -11.58 -46.89 3.37
C ALA A 280 -12.62 -45.96 4.04
N PRO A 281 -13.69 -45.52 3.35
CA PRO A 281 -13.84 -45.22 1.92
C PRO A 281 -14.48 -43.84 1.63
N ALA A 282 -14.48 -43.52 0.34
CA ALA A 282 -15.18 -42.41 -0.30
C ALA A 282 -16.67 -42.33 0.06
N ARG A 283 -17.18 -41.11 0.24
CA ARG A 283 -18.61 -40.79 0.07
C ARG A 283 -18.78 -39.82 -1.09
N GLN A 284 -19.54 -40.29 -2.07
CA GLN A 284 -20.23 -39.51 -3.08
C GLN A 284 -21.16 -38.50 -2.41
N ALA A 285 -21.13 -37.25 -2.88
CA ALA A 285 -22.26 -36.34 -2.75
C ALA A 285 -22.69 -35.91 -4.16
N SER A 286 -23.97 -36.09 -4.40
CA SER A 286 -24.72 -35.95 -5.63
C SER A 286 -24.92 -34.48 -6.08
N ARG A 287 -25.28 -34.37 -7.35
CA ARG A 287 -25.45 -33.19 -8.21
C ARG A 287 -26.58 -32.21 -7.78
N SER A 288 -26.28 -30.89 -7.93
CA SER A 288 -27.00 -29.83 -8.69
C SER A 288 -28.47 -29.43 -8.34
N PRO A 289 -29.01 -28.28 -8.82
CA PRO A 289 -28.43 -26.95 -9.15
C PRO A 289 -29.27 -25.74 -8.64
N ALA A 290 -28.76 -24.54 -8.90
CA ALA A 290 -29.50 -23.28 -9.17
C ALA A 290 -30.34 -22.59 -8.06
N SER A 291 -29.92 -21.38 -7.69
CA SER A 291 -30.70 -20.17 -8.00
C SER A 291 -29.87 -18.92 -7.72
N CYS A 292 -29.61 -18.17 -8.79
CA CYS A 292 -29.06 -16.82 -8.76
C CYS A 292 -30.14 -15.86 -8.26
N TRP A 293 -29.87 -15.14 -7.18
CA TRP A 293 -30.62 -13.93 -6.79
C TRP A 293 -29.60 -12.88 -6.34
N TRP A 294 -29.15 -12.06 -7.27
CA TRP A 294 -28.56 -10.76 -6.97
C TRP A 294 -29.60 -9.70 -7.33
N PRO A 295 -30.08 -8.87 -6.40
CA PRO A 295 -30.99 -7.79 -6.73
C PRO A 295 -30.22 -6.66 -7.41
N SER A 296 -30.62 -6.37 -8.64
CA SER A 296 -30.22 -5.21 -9.43
C SER A 296 -30.66 -3.92 -8.73
N GLY A 297 -29.81 -3.40 -7.85
CA GLY A 297 -29.96 -2.08 -7.26
C GLY A 297 -29.68 -0.99 -8.29
N CYS A 298 -30.76 -0.40 -8.79
CA CYS A 298 -30.82 0.70 -9.75
C CYS A 298 -30.01 1.93 -9.25
N PHE A 299 -28.78 2.10 -9.74
CA PHE A 299 -28.00 3.33 -9.52
C PHE A 299 -28.49 4.39 -10.51
N LYS A 300 -29.44 5.22 -10.06
CA LYS A 300 -30.02 6.31 -10.86
C LYS A 300 -28.95 7.40 -11.05
N LEU A 301 -28.20 7.30 -12.15
CA LEU A 301 -27.28 8.34 -12.62
C LEU A 301 -28.10 9.60 -12.94
N ARG A 302 -28.04 10.62 -12.08
CA ARG A 302 -28.56 11.95 -12.43
C ARG A 302 -27.62 12.53 -13.48
N GLY A 303 -28.18 12.88 -14.63
CA GLY A 303 -27.48 13.54 -15.72
C GLY A 303 -26.88 14.87 -15.25
N CYS A 304 -25.67 15.17 -15.72
CA CYS A 304 -25.07 16.49 -15.61
C CYS A 304 -25.84 17.39 -16.58
N SER A 305 -26.85 18.10 -16.08
CA SER A 305 -27.55 19.15 -16.84
C SER A 305 -26.56 20.26 -17.13
N SER A 306 -26.29 20.50 -18.41
CA SER A 306 -25.52 21.63 -18.90
C SER A 306 -26.18 22.95 -18.50
N LEU A 307 -25.56 23.69 -17.58
CA LEU A 307 -25.83 25.12 -17.39
C LEU A 307 -24.81 25.87 -18.24
N SER A 308 -25.29 26.31 -19.39
CA SER A 308 -24.73 27.38 -20.23
C SER A 308 -24.80 28.72 -19.52
#